data_AF-A0A2N2E409-F1
#
_entry.id   AF-A0A2N2E409-F1
#
_cell.length_a   1.000
_cell.length_b   1.000
_cell.length_c   1.000
_cell.angle_alpha   90.00
_cell.angle_beta   90.00
_cell.angle_gamma   90.00
#
_symmetry.space_group_name_H-M   'P 1'
#
loop_
_entity.id
_entity.type
_entity.pdbx_description
1 polymer ?
#
loop_
_entity_poly.entity_id
_entity_poly.type
_entity_poly.pdbx_seq_one_letter_code
_entity_poly.pdbx_strand_id
1 'polypeptide(L)'
;NTSILIGYKLKGLRGAMVSTLATVLPPLLIISVISFFYIQFQSNQVIQAALLGMRGSISAVMGYAVFSMGKNTLRNHPWFSAPLMIIIFLLGYFTPIATILLIIGSGLTGLIYFGIFKERLS
;
A
#
# COMPACT_ATOMS: atom_id res chain seq x y z
N ASN A 1 -5.90 7.31 -7.28
CA ASN A 1 -5.46 6.97 -8.67
C ASN A 1 -6.29 7.61 -9.78
N THR A 2 -7.30 8.42 -9.44
CA THR A 2 -8.13 9.14 -10.42
C THR A 2 -7.31 10.05 -11.33
N SER A 3 -6.24 10.66 -10.84
CA SER A 3 -5.34 11.53 -11.61
C SER A 3 -4.65 10.82 -12.79
N ILE A 4 -4.23 9.56 -12.60
CA ILE A 4 -3.60 8.74 -13.67
C ILE A 4 -4.64 8.33 -14.70
N LEU A 5 -5.85 7.95 -14.27
CA LEU A 5 -6.96 7.58 -15.16
C LEU A 5 -7.44 8.77 -16.02
N ILE A 6 -7.51 9.96 -15.41
CA ILE A 6 -7.85 11.20 -16.11
C ILE A 6 -6.73 11.58 -17.10
N GLY A 7 -5.46 11.51 -16.68
CA GLY A 7 -4.31 11.75 -17.56
C GLY A 7 -4.25 10.81 -18.76
N TYR A 8 -4.59 9.53 -18.55
CA TYR A 8 -4.70 8.54 -19.63
C TYR A 8 -5.87 8.86 -20.58
N LYS A 9 -7.04 9.24 -20.05
CA LYS A 9 -8.20 9.63 -20.89
C LYS A 9 -7.95 10.90 -21.72
N LEU A 10 -7.15 11.85 -21.23
CA LEU A 10 -6.92 13.15 -21.90
C LEU A 10 -5.86 13.10 -23.00
N LYS A 11 -4.74 12.39 -22.80
CA LYS A 11 -3.60 12.37 -23.75
C LYS A 11 -3.01 10.96 -23.98
N GLY A 12 -3.78 9.91 -23.69
CA GLY A 12 -3.33 8.52 -23.84
C GLY A 12 -2.09 8.22 -23.00
N LEU A 13 -1.14 7.47 -23.58
CA LEU A 13 0.06 7.00 -22.89
C LEU A 13 0.96 8.14 -22.37
N ARG A 14 1.08 9.24 -23.12
CA ARG A 14 1.90 10.40 -22.72
C ARG A 14 1.30 11.13 -21.51
N GLY A 15 -0.03 11.24 -21.44
CA GLY A 15 -0.72 11.84 -20.31
C GLY A 15 -0.61 11.01 -19.02
N ALA A 16 -0.57 9.68 -19.13
CA ALA A 16 -0.32 8.79 -17.99
C ALA A 16 1.09 8.95 -17.42
N MET A 17 2.12 8.99 -18.28
CA MET A 17 3.52 9.19 -17.82
C MET A 17 3.70 10.52 -17.07
N VAL A 18 3.18 11.62 -17.62
CA VAL A 18 3.25 12.94 -16.98
C VAL A 18 2.49 12.94 -15.66
N SER A 19 1.33 12.31 -15.58
CA SER A 19 0.53 12.25 -14.35
C SER A 19 1.22 11.44 -13.25
N THR A 20 1.90 10.34 -13.60
CA THR A 20 2.68 9.56 -12.64
C THR A 20 3.84 10.38 -12.08
N LEU A 21 4.62 11.04 -12.95
CA LEU A 21 5.71 11.92 -12.50
C LEU A 21 5.19 13.05 -11.63
N ALA A 22 4.11 13.71 -12.04
CA ALA A 22 3.48 14.79 -11.28
C ALA A 22 2.89 14.35 -9.93
N THR A 23 2.55 13.06 -9.76
CA THR A 23 2.06 12.55 -8.47
C THR A 23 3.19 12.18 -7.52
N VAL A 24 4.35 11.76 -8.04
CA VAL A 24 5.53 11.39 -7.25
C VAL A 24 6.41 12.60 -6.91
N LEU A 25 6.44 13.62 -7.77
CA LEU A 25 7.26 14.82 -7.56
C LEU A 25 6.93 15.56 -6.25
N PRO A 26 5.65 15.83 -5.90
CA PRO A 26 5.31 16.56 -4.69
C PRO A 26 5.81 15.89 -3.39
N PRO A 27 5.52 14.60 -3.12
CA PRO A 27 6.04 13.95 -1.92
C PRO A 27 7.56 13.85 -1.91
N LEU A 28 8.21 13.67 -3.07
CA LEU A 28 9.68 13.66 -3.16
C LEU A 28 10.28 15.02 -2.73
N LEU A 29 9.72 16.12 -3.23
CA LEU A 29 10.15 17.47 -2.86
C LEU A 29 9.94 17.72 -1.36
N ILE A 30 8.78 17.35 -0.81
CA ILE A 30 8.48 17.52 0.61
C ILE A 30 9.48 16.75 1.48
N ILE A 31 9.72 15.47 1.19
CA ILE A 31 10.65 14.64 1.97
C ILE A 31 12.08 15.17 1.86
N SER A 32 12.49 15.63 0.67
CA SER A 32 13.82 16.21 0.46
C SER A 32 14.04 17.47 1.29
N VAL A 33 13.06 18.38 1.30
CA VAL A 33 13.10 19.59 2.13
C VAL A 33 13.14 19.24 3.63
N ILE A 34 12.28 18.32 4.08
CA ILE A 34 12.27 17.86 5.47
C ILE A 34 13.61 17.23 5.85
N SER A 35 14.21 16.43 4.98
CA SER A 35 15.49 15.77 5.24
C SER A 35 16.64 16.76 5.40
N PHE A 36 16.62 17.89 4.66
CA PHE A 36 17.65 18.92 4.81
C PHE A 36 17.58 19.57 6.20
N PHE A 37 16.37 19.93 6.64
CA PHE A 37 16.15 20.46 7.98
C PHE A 37 16.41 19.41 9.07
N TYR A 38 16.09 18.14 8.82
CA TYR A 38 16.31 17.05 9.78
C TYR A 38 17.74 17.00 10.33
N ILE A 39 18.75 17.15 9.46
CA ILE A 39 20.17 17.09 9.86
C ILE A 39 20.54 18.22 10.82
N GLN A 40 20.00 19.42 10.59
CA GLN A 40 20.26 20.61 11.42
C GLN A 40 19.58 20.51 12.81
N PHE A 41 18.44 19.82 12.86
CA PHE A 41 17.50 19.87 13.98
C PHE A 41 17.49 18.60 14.86
N GLN A 42 18.18 17.53 14.44
CA GLN A 42 18.28 16.27 15.21
C GLN A 42 18.94 16.44 16.59
N SER A 43 19.71 17.52 16.80
CA SER A 43 20.35 17.85 18.07
C SER A 43 19.36 18.20 19.19
N ASN A 44 18.11 18.58 18.85
CA ASN A 44 17.11 19.00 19.82
C ASN A 44 16.13 17.87 20.15
N GLN A 45 16.00 17.56 21.45
CA GLN A 45 15.15 16.50 21.99
C GLN A 45 13.66 16.67 21.63
N VAL A 46 13.18 17.91 21.47
CA VAL A 46 11.79 18.20 21.06
C VAL A 46 11.48 17.63 19.67
N ILE A 47 12.46 17.68 18.77
CA ILE A 47 12.27 17.30 17.36
C ILE A 47 12.33 15.77 17.24
N GLN A 48 13.17 15.10 18.02
CA GLN A 48 13.11 13.63 18.16
C GLN A 48 11.75 13.14 18.67
N ALA A 49 11.16 13.82 19.66
CA ALA A 49 9.82 13.47 20.15
C ALA A 49 8.74 13.61 19.06
N ALA A 50 8.80 14.69 18.26
CA ALA A 50 7.90 14.89 17.13
C ALA A 50 8.05 13.80 16.05
N LEU A 51 9.29 13.41 15.74
CA LEU A 51 9.59 12.32 14.79
C LEU A 51 9.09 10.96 15.28
N LEU A 52 9.25 10.66 16.57
CA LEU A 52 8.68 9.45 17.17
C LEU A 52 7.14 9.45 17.06
N GLY A 53 6.49 10.58 17.31
CA GLY A 53 5.05 10.75 17.11
C GLY A 53 4.62 10.50 15.66
N MET A 54 5.41 10.96 14.69
CA MET A 54 5.16 10.71 13.26
C MET A 54 5.25 9.23 12.92
N ARG A 55 6.26 8.52 13.42
CA ARG A 55 6.40 7.06 13.22
C ARG A 55 5.20 6.30 13.79
N GLY A 56 4.76 6.68 15.00
CA GLY A 56 3.55 6.13 15.63
C GLY A 56 2.30 6.38 14.80
N SER A 57 2.14 7.60 14.29
CA SER A 57 1.00 7.99 13.45
C SER A 57 0.93 7.19 12.15
N ILE A 58 2.07 6.98 11.48
CA ILE A 58 2.13 6.16 10.25
C ILE A 58 1.70 4.71 10.55
N SER A 59 2.17 4.12 11.65
CA SER A 59 1.77 2.77 12.07
C SER A 59 0.25 2.68 12.28
N ALA A 60 -0.35 3.67 12.95
CA ALA A 60 -1.79 3.72 13.17
C ALA A 60 -2.60 3.83 11.86
N VAL A 61 -2.17 4.70 10.95
CA VAL A 61 -2.83 4.87 9.64
C VAL A 61 -2.70 3.60 8.79
N MET A 62 -1.54 2.95 8.80
CA MET A 62 -1.34 1.67 8.11
C MET A 62 -2.25 0.57 8.67
N GLY A 63 -2.36 0.46 9.99
CA GLY A 63 -3.29 -0.47 10.64
C GLY A 63 -4.74 -0.21 10.23
N TYR A 64 -5.16 1.05 10.21
CA TYR A 64 -6.50 1.43 9.75
C TYR A 64 -6.73 1.11 8.27
N ALA A 65 -5.76 1.39 7.41
CA ALA A 65 -5.85 1.09 5.98
C ALA A 65 -5.99 -0.43 5.74
N VAL A 66 -5.18 -1.25 6.42
CA VAL A 66 -5.27 -2.71 6.36
C VAL A 66 -6.64 -3.19 6.85
N PHE A 67 -7.14 -2.65 7.97
CA PHE A 67 -8.45 -3.01 8.49
C PHE A 67 -9.59 -2.63 7.53
N SER A 68 -9.55 -1.42 6.97
CA SER A 68 -10.55 -0.94 6.00
C SER A 68 -10.55 -1.79 4.73
N MET A 69 -9.37 -2.13 4.21
CA MET A 69 -9.23 -2.99 3.02
C MET A 69 -9.68 -4.42 3.34
N GLY A 70 -9.26 -4.97 4.49
CA GLY A 70 -9.65 -6.31 4.94
C GLY A 70 -11.16 -6.44 5.12
N LYS A 71 -11.82 -5.46 5.76
CA LYS A 71 -13.28 -5.43 5.93
C LYS A 71 -14.01 -5.39 4.59
N ASN A 72 -13.53 -4.57 3.64
CA ASN A 72 -14.13 -4.49 2.30
C ASN A 72 -13.98 -5.82 1.52
N THR A 73 -12.82 -6.46 1.64
CA THR A 73 -12.55 -7.76 1.01
C THR A 73 -13.38 -8.89 1.63
N LEU A 74 -13.49 -8.95 2.97
CA LEU A 74 -14.31 -9.95 3.68
C LEU A 74 -15.80 -9.82 3.35
N ARG A 75 -16.29 -8.60 3.06
CA ARG A 75 -17.69 -8.37 2.71
C ARG A 75 -18.06 -8.99 1.35
N ASN A 76 -17.13 -9.03 0.40
CA ASN A 76 -17.38 -9.54 -0.95
C ASN A 76 -17.32 -11.07 -1.01
N HIS A 77 -16.31 -11.70 -0.39
CA HIS A 77 -16.14 -13.16 -0.40
C HIS A 77 -15.57 -13.67 0.94
N PRO A 78 -16.39 -13.76 2.01
CA PRO A 78 -15.91 -14.06 3.36
C PRO A 78 -15.24 -15.43 3.47
N TRP A 79 -15.74 -16.42 2.73
CA TRP A 79 -15.30 -17.83 2.82
C TRP A 79 -13.90 -18.09 2.26
N PHE A 80 -13.45 -17.30 1.28
CA PHE A 80 -12.12 -17.47 0.68
C PHE A 80 -11.11 -16.46 1.25
N SER A 81 -11.53 -15.21 1.45
CA SER A 81 -10.62 -14.14 1.87
C SER A 81 -10.21 -14.22 3.34
N ALA A 82 -11.09 -14.67 4.24
CA ALA A 82 -10.76 -14.80 5.66
C ALA A 82 -9.65 -15.82 5.95
N PRO A 83 -9.72 -17.09 5.48
CA PRO A 83 -8.66 -18.06 5.73
C PRO A 83 -7.35 -17.65 5.04
N LEU A 84 -7.40 -17.11 3.82
CA LEU A 84 -6.22 -16.68 3.08
C LEU A 84 -5.47 -15.54 3.81
N MET A 85 -6.21 -14.57 4.37
CA MET A 85 -5.62 -13.48 5.17
C MET A 85 -4.92 -14.00 6.43
N ILE A 86 -5.52 -14.97 7.13
CA ILE A 86 -4.93 -15.58 8.34
C ILE A 86 -3.67 -16.39 7.98
N ILE A 87 -3.73 -17.21 6.93
CA ILE A 87 -2.61 -18.06 6.50
C ILE A 87 -1.40 -17.22 6.11
N ILE A 88 -1.59 -16.14 5.34
CA ILE A 88 -0.50 -15.25 4.93
C ILE A 88 0.07 -14.48 6.11
N PHE A 89 -0.78 -14.06 7.06
CA PHE A 89 -0.33 -13.38 8.27
C PHE A 89 0.54 -14.30 9.14
N LEU A 90 0.12 -15.57 9.33
CA LEU A 90 0.93 -16.56 10.04
C LEU A 90 2.24 -16.86 9.31
N LEU A 91 2.20 -17.09 7.99
CA LEU A 91 3.42 -17.34 7.20
C LEU A 91 4.38 -16.16 7.24
N GLY A 92 3.88 -14.92 7.18
CA GLY A 92 4.69 -13.72 7.26
C GLY A 92 5.30 -13.46 8.64
N TYR A 93 4.64 -13.92 9.71
CA TYR A 93 5.13 -13.76 11.08
C TYR A 93 6.13 -14.85 11.48
N PHE A 94 5.87 -16.10 11.13
CA PHE A 94 6.67 -17.25 11.58
C PHE A 94 7.84 -17.61 10.66
N THR A 95 7.82 -17.18 9.40
CA THR A 95 8.82 -17.61 8.40
C THR A 95 9.61 -16.41 7.89
N PRO A 96 10.95 -16.46 7.80
CA PRO A 96 11.77 -15.39 7.22
C PRO A 96 11.71 -15.40 5.68
N ILE A 97 10.58 -15.79 5.10
CA ILE A 97 10.35 -15.78 3.66
C ILE A 97 10.30 -14.32 3.23
N ALA A 98 10.91 -14.01 2.08
CA ALA A 98 10.83 -12.67 1.51
C ALA A 98 9.37 -12.25 1.33
N THR A 99 8.96 -11.12 1.92
CA THR A 99 7.59 -10.59 1.84
C THR A 99 7.09 -10.50 0.40
N ILE A 100 7.98 -10.27 -0.55
CA ILE A 100 7.66 -10.22 -1.98
C ILE A 100 7.11 -11.55 -2.53
N LEU A 101 7.61 -12.68 -2.05
CA LEU A 101 7.11 -14.01 -2.44
C LEU A 101 5.72 -14.26 -1.87
N LEU A 102 5.43 -13.79 -0.66
CA LEU A 102 4.09 -13.87 -0.06
C LEU A 102 3.08 -13.01 -0.84
N ILE A 103 3.49 -11.82 -1.29
CA ILE A 103 2.66 -10.94 -2.13
C ILE A 103 2.36 -11.61 -3.48
N ILE A 104 3.40 -12.13 -4.15
CA ILE A 104 3.24 -12.81 -5.45
C ILE A 104 2.36 -14.06 -5.30
N GLY A 105 2.64 -14.90 -4.30
CA GLY A 105 1.88 -16.13 -4.04
C GLY A 105 0.41 -15.86 -3.74
N SER A 106 0.11 -14.92 -2.84
CA SER A 106 -1.26 -14.55 -2.52
C SER A 106 -2.01 -13.93 -3.71
N GLY A 107 -1.32 -13.14 -4.54
CA GLY A 107 -1.86 -12.62 -5.79
C GLY A 107 -2.20 -13.73 -6.80
N LEU A 108 -1.31 -14.71 -6.98
CA LEU A 108 -1.53 -15.87 -7.84
C LEU A 108 -2.71 -16.72 -7.33
N THR A 109 -2.76 -17.05 -6.04
CA THR A 109 -3.88 -17.82 -5.46
C THR A 109 -5.20 -17.08 -5.62
N GLY A 110 -5.21 -15.75 -5.44
CA GLY A 110 -6.38 -14.91 -5.69
C GLY A 110 -6.81 -14.87 -7.15
N LEU A 111 -5.86 -14.77 -8.10
CA LEU A 111 -6.13 -14.78 -9.54
C LEU A 111 -6.67 -16.13 -10.02
N ILE A 112 -6.11 -17.24 -9.55
CA ILE A 112 -6.57 -18.59 -9.90
C ILE A 112 -8.00 -18.80 -9.38
N TYR A 113 -8.27 -18.44 -8.13
CA TYR A 113 -9.60 -18.60 -7.55
C TYR A 113 -10.64 -17.70 -8.23
N PHE A 114 -10.32 -16.42 -8.45
CA PHE A 114 -11.25 -15.48 -9.10
C PHE A 114 -11.42 -15.76 -10.60
N GLY A 115 -10.36 -16.23 -11.28
CA GLY A 115 -10.40 -16.68 -12.66
C GLY A 115 -11.34 -17.86 -12.87
N ILE A 116 -11.28 -18.86 -11.97
CA ILE A 116 -12.16 -20.05 -12.01
C ILE A 116 -13.60 -19.69 -11.60
N PHE A 117 -13.80 -18.77 -10.65
CA PHE A 117 -15.14 -18.42 -10.15
C PHE A 117 -15.91 -17.48 -11.10
N LYS A 118 -15.21 -16.64 -11.88
CA LYS A 118 -15.83 -15.70 -12.82
C LYS A 118 -16.40 -16.40 -14.07
N GLU A 119 -15.97 -17.61 -14.39
CA GLU A 119 -16.47 -18.39 -15.54
C GLU A 119 -17.85 -19.04 -15.28
N ARG A 120 -18.34 -19.07 -14.04
CA ARG A 120 -19.60 -19.76 -13.68
C ARG A 120 -20.83 -18.84 -13.54
N LEU A 121 -20.69 -17.56 -13.86
CA LEU A 121 -21.75 -16.53 -13.77
C LEU A 121 -21.80 -15.63 -15.02
N SER A 122 -21.42 -16.18 -16.18
CA SER A 122 -21.86 -15.71 -17.49
C SER A 122 -22.98 -16.60 -18.02
#